data_AF-A0A8B5WIL1-F1
#
_entry.id   AF-A0A8B5WIL1-F1
#
_cell.length_a   1.000
_cell.length_b   1.000
_cell.length_c   1.000
_cell.angle_alpha   90.00
_cell.angle_beta   90.00
_cell.angle_gamma   90.00
#
_symmetry.space_group_name_H-M   'P 1'
#
loop_
_entity.id
_entity.type
_entity.pdbx_description
1 polymer ?
#
loop_
_entity_poly.entity_id
_entity_poly.type
_entity_poly.pdbx_seq_one_letter_code
_entity_poly.pdbx_strand_id
1 'polypeptide(L)'
;MVLLVLLAGAIGAWWALDRPLPAGWGEENGLPELRLPEFMRAAEPERIYCAESPDTGRCSCITSTGERPDLGDEECRRRAREAATGQ
;
A
#
# COMPACT_ATOMS: atom_id res chain seq x y z
N MET A 1 -12.22 50.19 12.17
CA MET A 1 -13.09 49.28 11.38
C MET A 1 -12.41 47.97 11.00
N VAL A 2 -11.17 47.96 10.50
CA VAL A 2 -10.43 46.73 10.12
C VAL A 2 -10.31 45.71 11.26
N LEU A 3 -10.08 46.18 12.50
CA LEU A 3 -9.96 45.30 13.68
C LEU A 3 -11.24 44.48 13.96
N LEU A 4 -12.42 45.07 13.76
CA LEU A 4 -13.71 44.40 13.96
C LEU A 4 -13.96 43.33 12.90
N VAL A 5 -13.48 43.55 11.67
CA VAL A 5 -13.55 42.57 10.57
C VAL A 5 -12.64 41.37 10.86
N LEU A 6 -11.44 41.61 11.38
CA LEU A 6 -10.51 40.54 11.76
C LEU A 6 -11.06 39.70 12.93
N LEU A 7 -11.65 40.34 13.93
CA LEU A 7 -12.30 39.64 15.05
C LEU A 7 -13.50 38.81 14.59
N ALA A 8 -14.33 39.33 13.69
CA ALA A 8 -15.44 38.57 13.12
C ALA A 8 -14.97 37.35 12.30
N GLY A 9 -13.89 37.48 11.53
CA GLY A 9 -13.27 36.37 10.80
C GLY A 9 -12.70 35.29 11.72
N ALA A 10 -12.03 35.69 12.79
CA ALA A 10 -11.44 34.76 13.77
C ALA A 10 -12.51 33.99 14.56
N ILE A 11 -13.59 34.66 14.97
CA ILE A 11 -14.70 34.02 15.69
C ILE A 11 -15.45 33.06 14.76
N GLY A 12 -15.67 33.42 13.49
CA GLY A 12 -16.30 32.54 12.51
C GLY A 12 -15.49 31.28 12.22
N ALA A 13 -14.16 31.39 12.14
CA ALA A 13 -13.26 30.24 11.95
C ALA A 13 -13.25 29.30 13.17
N TRP A 14 -13.28 29.87 14.38
CA TRP A 14 -13.35 29.10 15.62
C TRP A 14 -14.66 28.29 15.72
N TRP A 15 -15.80 28.89 15.37
CA TRP A 15 -17.09 28.22 15.31
C TRP A 15 -17.19 27.15 14.19
N ALA A 16 -16.42 27.30 13.11
CA ALA A 16 -16.36 26.29 12.06
C ALA A 16 -15.54 25.06 12.48
N LEU A 17 -14.54 25.23 13.36
CA LEU A 17 -13.75 24.13 13.92
C LEU A 17 -14.47 23.36 15.03
N ASP A 18 -15.44 23.97 15.71
CA ASP A 18 -16.22 23.34 16.79
C ASP A 18 -17.37 22.45 16.27
N ARG A 19 -17.53 22.37 14.95
CA ARG A 19 -18.46 21.41 14.35
C ARG A 19 -17.85 20.01 14.44
N PRO A 20 -18.57 19.02 14.98
CA PRO A 20 -18.11 17.65 14.94
C PRO A 20 -17.90 17.27 13.47
N LEU A 21 -16.74 16.68 13.19
CA LEU A 21 -16.45 16.11 11.88
C LEU A 21 -17.61 15.16 11.50
N PRO A 22 -18.04 15.15 10.23
CA PRO A 22 -19.14 14.29 9.80
C PRO A 22 -18.85 12.84 10.21
N ALA A 23 -19.87 12.18 10.75
CA ALA A 23 -19.79 10.79 11.20
C ALA A 23 -19.27 9.91 10.04
N GLY A 24 -18.02 9.46 10.15
CA GLY A 24 -17.28 8.75 9.10
C GLY A 24 -15.84 9.21 8.89
N TRP A 25 -15.43 10.36 9.45
CA TRP A 25 -14.03 10.85 9.38
C TRP A 25 -13.14 10.32 10.51
N GLY A 26 -13.70 9.58 11.46
CA GLY A 26 -13.03 9.15 12.67
C GLY A 26 -13.22 7.68 13.01
N GLU A 27 -13.55 6.81 12.05
CA GLU A 27 -13.50 5.36 12.29
C GLU A 27 -12.12 4.80 11.92
N GLU A 28 -11.52 4.19 12.94
CA GLU A 28 -10.35 3.33 12.97
C GLU A 28 -9.95 2.68 11.63
N ASN A 29 -8.70 2.93 11.21
CA ASN A 29 -7.89 2.09 10.30
C ASN A 29 -8.24 2.05 8.79
N GLY A 30 -9.06 2.96 8.28
CA GLY A 30 -9.34 3.05 6.84
C GLY A 30 -8.77 4.30 6.21
N LEU A 31 -7.47 4.35 5.89
CA LEU A 31 -7.02 5.25 4.82
C LEU A 31 -7.93 4.93 3.61
N PRO A 32 -8.54 5.92 2.94
CA PRO A 32 -9.32 5.63 1.75
C PRO A 32 -8.38 4.90 0.80
N GLU A 33 -8.70 3.64 0.51
CA GLU A 33 -7.97 2.84 -0.45
C GLU A 33 -8.17 3.53 -1.81
N LEU A 34 -7.26 4.46 -2.12
CA LEU A 34 -7.25 5.22 -3.35
C LEU A 34 -6.95 4.21 -4.45
N ARG A 35 -8.02 3.59 -4.97
CA ARG A 35 -7.92 2.73 -6.15
C ARG A 35 -7.49 3.59 -7.32
N LEU A 36 -6.19 3.55 -7.59
CA LEU A 36 -5.62 4.15 -8.79
C LEU A 36 -6.31 3.50 -10.01
N PRO A 37 -6.77 4.33 -10.97
CA PRO A 37 -7.17 3.86 -12.29
C PRO A 37 -6.11 2.94 -12.89
N GLU A 38 -6.52 1.92 -13.64
CA GLU A 38 -5.59 0.87 -14.11
C GLU A 38 -4.42 1.43 -14.93
N PHE A 39 -4.63 2.53 -15.66
CA PHE A 39 -3.57 3.20 -16.43
C PHE A 39 -2.50 3.90 -15.55
N MET A 40 -2.78 4.13 -14.27
CA MET A 40 -1.83 4.71 -13.30
C MET A 40 -1.22 3.66 -12.36
N ARG A 41 -1.70 2.41 -12.40
CA ARG A 41 -1.00 1.34 -11.69
C ARG A 41 0.31 1.09 -12.42
N ALA A 42 1.43 1.32 -11.74
CA ALA A 42 2.70 0.80 -12.21
C ALA A 42 2.53 -0.71 -12.40
N ALA A 43 3.00 -1.25 -13.53
CA ALA A 43 3.09 -2.69 -13.69
C ALA A 43 3.92 -3.22 -12.51
N GLU A 44 3.30 -4.00 -11.63
CA GLU A 44 4.05 -4.60 -10.54
C GLU A 44 5.17 -5.45 -11.15
N PRO A 45 6.43 -5.24 -10.72
CA PRO A 45 7.53 -6.04 -11.24
C PRO A 45 7.22 -7.50 -10.97
N GLU A 46 7.43 -8.35 -11.97
CA GLU A 46 7.23 -9.79 -11.85
C GLU A 46 8.20 -10.32 -10.78
N ARG A 47 7.65 -10.76 -9.64
CA ARG A 47 8.45 -11.30 -8.53
C ARG A 47 8.38 -12.82 -8.55
N ILE A 48 9.50 -13.46 -8.23
CA ILE A 48 9.57 -14.91 -8.08
C ILE A 48 9.59 -15.22 -6.58
N TYR A 49 8.77 -16.16 -6.18
CA TYR A 49 8.66 -16.66 -4.81
C TYR A 49 9.10 -18.11 -4.75
N CYS A 50 9.73 -18.44 -3.62
CA CYS A 50 10.11 -19.80 -3.27
C CYS A 50 9.17 -20.30 -2.18
N ALA A 51 8.26 -21.23 -2.51
CA ALA A 51 7.49 -21.97 -1.53
C ALA A 51 8.31 -23.17 -1.07
N GLU A 52 8.94 -23.06 0.10
CA GLU A 52 9.78 -24.11 0.65
C GLU A 52 8.91 -25.16 1.36
N SER A 53 9.02 -26.43 0.94
CA SER A 53 8.34 -27.54 1.60
C SER A 53 9.03 -27.85 2.93
N PRO A 54 8.31 -27.86 4.07
CA PRO A 54 8.91 -28.14 5.37
C PRO A 54 9.47 -29.57 5.48
N ASP A 55 8.91 -30.51 4.72
CA ASP A 55 9.28 -31.92 4.78
C ASP A 55 10.53 -32.26 3.96
N THR A 56 10.75 -31.54 2.86
CA THR A 56 11.80 -31.87 1.87
C THR A 56 12.85 -30.78 1.70
N GLY A 57 12.60 -29.57 2.22
CA GLY A 57 13.44 -28.39 1.96
C GLY A 57 13.46 -27.98 0.49
N ARG A 58 12.54 -28.52 -0.34
CA ARG A 58 12.52 -28.22 -1.77
C ARG A 58 11.78 -26.91 -2.02
N CYS A 59 12.39 -26.07 -2.86
CA CYS A 59 11.84 -24.80 -3.28
C CYS A 59 10.90 -25.00 -4.48
N SER A 60 9.62 -24.69 -4.33
CA SER A 60 8.70 -24.61 -5.48
C SER A 60 8.53 -23.16 -5.92
N CYS A 61 8.86 -22.90 -7.19
CA CYS A 61 8.91 -21.56 -7.75
C CYS A 61 7.53 -21.15 -8.27
N ILE A 62 7.09 -19.95 -7.90
CA ILE A 62 5.87 -19.35 -8.43
C ILE A 62 6.10 -17.85 -8.64
N THR A 63 5.61 -17.31 -9.75
CA THR A 63 5.66 -15.87 -10.01
C THR A 63 4.53 -15.13 -9.28
N SER A 64 4.60 -13.80 -9.19
CA SER A 64 3.52 -12.96 -8.68
C SER A 64 2.23 -13.07 -9.50
N THR A 65 2.32 -13.54 -10.74
CA THR A 65 1.18 -13.81 -11.62
C THR A 65 0.59 -15.22 -11.44
N GLY A 66 1.22 -16.07 -10.60
CA GLY A 66 0.78 -17.44 -10.34
C GLY A 66 1.29 -18.47 -11.36
N GLU A 67 2.19 -18.08 -12.26
CA GLU A 67 2.80 -18.99 -13.23
C GLU A 67 3.94 -19.78 -12.57
N ARG A 68 4.13 -21.04 -12.98
CA ARG A 68 5.27 -21.86 -12.55
C ARG A 68 6.37 -21.74 -13.60
N PRO A 69 7.45 -20.99 -13.34
CA PRO A 69 8.52 -20.82 -14.30
C PRO A 69 9.38 -22.09 -14.38
N ASP A 70 9.92 -22.37 -15.58
CA ASP A 70 10.86 -23.47 -15.80
C ASP A 70 12.27 -23.03 -15.34
N LEU A 71 12.49 -23.10 -14.02
CA LEU A 71 13.73 -22.73 -13.35
C LEU A 71 14.20 -23.88 -12.46
N GLY A 72 15.52 -24.08 -12.39
CA GLY A 72 16.11 -25.00 -11.42
C GLY A 72 16.01 -24.47 -9.97
N ASP A 73 16.04 -25.39 -9.01
CA ASP A 73 15.88 -25.10 -7.57
C ASP A 73 16.87 -24.06 -7.02
N GLU A 74 18.10 -24.04 -7.53
CA GLU A 74 19.16 -23.12 -7.10
C GLU A 74 18.92 -21.69 -7.62
N GLU A 75 18.65 -21.57 -8.93
CA GLU A 75 18.37 -20.29 -9.58
C GLU A 75 17.10 -19.64 -9.03
N CYS A 76 16.08 -20.46 -8.76
CA CYS A 76 14.86 -20.01 -8.12
C CYS A 76 15.09 -19.45 -6.71
N ARG A 77 15.88 -20.14 -5.88
CA ARG A 77 16.26 -19.64 -4.55
C ARG A 77 17.04 -18.33 -4.65
N ARG A 78 17.94 -18.20 -5.62
CA ARG A 78 18.70 -16.98 -5.85
C ARG A 78 17.77 -15.80 -6.15
N ARG A 79 16.90 -15.95 -7.15
CA ARG A 79 15.96 -14.89 -7.56
C ARG A 79 14.93 -14.55 -6.50
N ALA A 80 14.44 -15.55 -5.76
CA ALA A 80 13.50 -15.32 -4.65
C ALA A 80 14.15 -14.49 -3.52
N ARG A 81 15.44 -14.69 -3.25
CA ARG A 81 16.19 -13.87 -2.28
C ARG A 81 16.39 -12.45 -2.77
N GLU A 82 16.76 -12.27 -4.04
CA GLU A 82 16.91 -10.95 -4.67
C GLU A 82 15.61 -10.16 -4.58
N ALA A 83 14.48 -10.79 -4.94
CA ALA A 83 13.15 -10.20 -4.85
C ALA A 83 12.71 -9.83 -3.42
N ALA A 84 13.17 -10.59 -2.41
CA ALA A 84 12.92 -10.28 -1.00
C ALA A 84 13.76 -9.11 -0.49
N THR A 85 14.98 -8.93 -1.02
CA THR A 85 15.88 -7.83 -0.63
C THR A 85 15.62 -6.51 -1.34
N GLY A 86 14.76 -6.48 -2.37
CA GLY A 86 14.32 -5.24 -3.02
C GLY A 86 15.43 -4.44 -3.72
N GLN A 87 16.53 -5.12 -4.09
CA GLN A 87 17.63 -4.54 -4.87
C GLN A 87 17.39 -4.74 -6.37
#